data_AF-A0A7X6HBL4-F1
#
_entry.id   AF-A0A7X6HBL4-F1
#
_cell.length_a   1.000
_cell.length_b   1.000
_cell.length_c   1.000
_cell.angle_alpha   90.00
_cell.angle_beta   90.00
_cell.angle_gamma   90.00
#
_symmetry.space_group_name_H-M   'P 1'
#
loop_
_entity.id
_entity.type
_entity.pdbx_description
1 polymer ?
#
loop_
_entity_poly.entity_id
_entity_poly.type
_entity_poly.pdbx_seq_one_letter_code
_entity_poly.pdbx_strand_id
1 'polypeptide(L)'
;MRPIDLERRQRCLDELRARFPDHAGEVMAAVDANPSADLPYHGTPHLFVVALAALDLAQAEGLTPDETDTVFLAALFHDWGYLSAPDDRVNIAVAVAAAREHLGFTAAGRIAEVIEGSCFPYGPEPPDRVQAVLRDADVLYSTLMLPDSQHFRTGLFLERGAPATEQDAIAFILRHGAQTASGARAVTGFLARPAAP
;
A
#
# COMPACT_ATOMS: atom_id res chain seq x y z
N MET A 1 9.84 5.38 14.57
CA MET A 1 8.41 5.49 14.16
C MET A 1 7.74 6.65 14.89
N ARG A 2 6.84 7.39 14.22
CA ARG A 2 6.05 8.47 14.84
C ARG A 2 4.86 7.88 15.61
N PRO A 3 4.23 8.62 16.54
CA PRO A 3 3.03 8.14 17.25
C PRO A 3 1.92 7.63 16.32
N ILE A 4 1.64 8.37 15.24
CA ILE A 4 0.63 7.97 14.25
C ILE A 4 0.97 6.65 13.53
N ASP A 5 2.26 6.36 13.35
CA ASP A 5 2.69 5.12 12.71
C ASP A 5 2.52 3.93 13.66
N LEU A 6 2.74 4.13 14.97
CA LEU A 6 2.47 3.12 16.01
C LEU A 6 0.97 2.83 16.12
N GLU A 7 0.12 3.84 16.00
CA GLU A 7 -1.34 3.67 15.95
C GLU A 7 -1.77 2.85 14.73
N ARG A 8 -1.22 3.15 13.54
CA ARG A 8 -1.47 2.37 12.32
C ARG A 8 -1.00 0.94 12.45
N ARG A 9 0.20 0.72 12.98
CA ARG A 9 0.72 -0.62 13.28
C ARG A 9 -0.22 -1.40 14.19
N GLN A 10 -0.68 -0.77 15.27
CA GLN A 10 -1.61 -1.40 16.22
C GLN A 10 -2.94 -1.75 15.53
N ARG A 11 -3.49 -0.86 14.70
CA ARG A 11 -4.68 -1.15 13.90
C ARG A 11 -4.46 -2.34 12.97
N CYS A 12 -3.36 -2.39 12.22
CA CYS A 12 -3.06 -3.55 11.37
C CYS A 12 -2.98 -4.86 12.18
N LEU A 13 -2.40 -4.83 13.37
CA LEU A 13 -2.35 -6.00 14.25
C LEU A 13 -3.75 -6.44 14.72
N ASP A 14 -4.63 -5.49 15.04
CA ASP A 14 -6.00 -5.81 15.44
C ASP A 14 -6.81 -6.37 14.25
N GLU A 15 -6.63 -5.83 13.04
CA GLU A 15 -7.24 -6.38 11.82
C GLU A 15 -6.72 -7.81 11.52
N LEU A 16 -5.41 -8.07 11.71
CA LEU A 16 -4.82 -9.40 11.59
C LEU A 16 -5.39 -10.37 12.63
N ARG A 17 -5.52 -9.96 13.89
CA ARG A 17 -6.11 -10.81 14.96
C ARG A 17 -7.56 -11.17 14.68
N ALA A 18 -8.32 -10.26 14.07
CA ALA A 18 -9.71 -10.48 13.73
C ALA A 18 -9.88 -11.49 12.58
N ARG A 19 -8.98 -11.47 11.58
CA ARG A 19 -9.06 -12.31 10.36
C ARG A 19 -8.28 -13.61 10.46
N PHE A 20 -7.10 -13.56 11.08
CA PHE A 20 -6.12 -14.64 11.14
C PHE A 20 -5.60 -14.83 12.57
N PRO A 21 -6.46 -15.17 13.55
CA PRO A 21 -6.10 -15.17 14.97
C PRO A 21 -4.88 -16.03 15.29
N ASP A 22 -4.70 -17.15 14.59
CA ASP A 22 -3.60 -18.09 14.83
C ASP A 22 -2.26 -17.63 14.20
N HIS A 23 -2.30 -16.70 13.24
CA HIS A 23 -1.12 -16.25 12.47
C HIS A 23 -0.80 -14.76 12.65
N ALA A 24 -1.67 -13.99 13.30
CA ALA A 24 -1.53 -12.54 13.43
C ALA A 24 -0.18 -12.11 14.02
N GLY A 25 0.31 -12.84 15.03
CA GLY A 25 1.60 -12.58 15.66
C GLY A 25 2.78 -12.82 14.72
N GLU A 26 2.76 -13.93 13.98
CA GLU A 26 3.81 -14.30 13.02
C GLU A 26 3.87 -13.32 11.85
N VAL A 27 2.71 -12.97 11.29
CA VAL A 27 2.61 -11.99 10.19
C VAL A 27 3.12 -10.62 10.62
N MET A 28 2.69 -10.12 11.79
CA MET A 28 3.15 -8.81 12.27
C MET A 28 4.65 -8.83 12.58
N ALA A 29 5.18 -9.93 13.14
CA ALA A 29 6.62 -10.07 13.38
C ALA A 29 7.42 -10.03 12.06
N ALA A 30 6.92 -10.63 10.98
CA ALA A 30 7.55 -10.57 9.66
C ALA A 30 7.51 -9.15 9.06
N VAL A 31 6.42 -8.41 9.23
CA VAL A 31 6.31 -7.01 8.81
C VAL A 31 7.24 -6.11 9.61
N ASP A 32 7.34 -6.30 10.93
CA ASP A 32 8.27 -5.55 11.79
C ASP A 32 9.73 -5.86 11.47
N ALA A 33 10.03 -7.09 11.04
CA ALA A 33 11.35 -7.54 10.62
C ALA A 33 11.68 -7.17 9.16
N ASN A 34 10.85 -6.39 8.48
CA ASN A 34 11.10 -5.94 7.11
C ASN A 34 12.51 -5.31 7.00
N PRO A 35 13.40 -5.83 6.13
CA PRO A 35 14.75 -5.28 5.95
C PRO A 35 14.78 -3.81 5.51
N SER A 36 13.71 -3.32 4.87
CA SER A 36 13.55 -1.93 4.47
C SER A 36 12.79 -1.08 5.49
N ALA A 37 12.55 -1.56 6.72
CA ALA A 37 11.63 -0.95 7.67
C ALA A 37 11.90 0.53 8.00
N ASP A 38 13.16 0.94 7.97
CA ASP A 38 13.63 2.30 8.30
C ASP A 38 13.75 3.24 7.09
N LEU A 39 13.39 2.77 5.88
CA LEU A 39 13.40 3.61 4.69
C LEU A 39 12.39 4.78 4.82
N PRO A 40 12.76 6.01 4.38
CA PRO A 40 11.89 7.19 4.47
C PRO A 40 10.47 7.07 3.88
N TYR A 41 10.28 6.27 2.84
CA TYR A 41 9.02 5.99 2.16
C TYR A 41 8.77 4.48 2.09
N HIS A 42 9.59 3.67 1.40
CA HIS A 42 9.34 2.23 1.23
C HIS A 42 9.69 1.40 2.49
N GLY A 43 9.39 1.96 3.68
CA GLY A 43 9.53 1.34 4.99
C GLY A 43 8.19 0.95 5.61
N THR A 44 8.23 0.45 6.84
CA THR A 44 7.03 -0.08 7.53
C THR A 44 5.88 0.91 7.69
N PRO A 45 6.09 2.23 7.91
CA PRO A 45 4.97 3.18 7.97
C PRO A 45 4.12 3.22 6.70
N HIS A 46 4.74 3.11 5.51
CA HIS A 46 4.03 3.05 4.23
C HIS A 46 3.22 1.77 4.11
N LEU A 47 3.80 0.62 4.44
CA LEU A 47 3.08 -0.67 4.43
C LEU A 47 1.79 -0.61 5.25
N PHE A 48 1.82 -0.01 6.45
CA PHE A 48 0.62 0.13 7.27
C PHE A 48 -0.41 1.09 6.68
N VAL A 49 0.03 2.18 6.05
CA VAL A 49 -0.88 3.09 5.34
C VAL A 49 -1.59 2.38 4.20
N VAL A 50 -0.83 1.71 3.34
CA VAL A 50 -1.39 1.02 2.16
C VAL A 50 -2.34 -0.09 2.60
N ALA A 51 -1.98 -0.85 3.64
CA ALA A 51 -2.84 -1.93 4.14
C ALA A 51 -4.19 -1.42 4.69
N LEU A 52 -4.19 -0.33 5.47
CA LEU A 52 -5.43 0.24 5.99
C LEU A 52 -6.25 0.91 4.89
N ALA A 53 -5.61 1.61 3.95
CA ALA A 53 -6.29 2.19 2.79
C ALA A 53 -6.90 1.11 1.89
N ALA A 54 -6.22 -0.03 1.71
CA ALA A 54 -6.72 -1.16 0.95
C ALA A 54 -7.98 -1.76 1.59
N LEU A 55 -8.06 -1.84 2.92
CA LEU A 55 -9.28 -2.27 3.62
C LEU A 55 -10.45 -1.31 3.40
N ASP A 56 -10.21 0.00 3.53
CA ASP A 56 -11.25 1.03 3.32
C ASP A 56 -11.77 1.01 1.88
N LEU A 57 -10.87 0.89 0.90
CA LEU A 57 -11.21 0.79 -0.52
C LEU A 57 -11.91 -0.54 -0.84
N ALA A 58 -11.44 -1.68 -0.30
CA ALA A 58 -12.07 -2.99 -0.49
C ALA A 58 -13.52 -2.99 -0.03
N GLN A 59 -13.79 -2.40 1.15
CA GLN A 59 -15.14 -2.24 1.66
C GLN A 59 -15.99 -1.33 0.75
N ALA A 60 -15.44 -0.19 0.31
CA ALA A 60 -16.15 0.76 -0.55
C ALA A 60 -16.45 0.19 -1.95
N GLU A 61 -15.61 -0.72 -2.44
CA GLU A 61 -15.80 -1.47 -3.68
C GLU A 61 -16.70 -2.70 -3.49
N GLY A 62 -17.00 -3.10 -2.26
CA GLY A 62 -17.80 -4.29 -1.98
C GLY A 62 -17.09 -5.57 -2.39
N LEU A 63 -15.78 -5.65 -2.14
CA LEU A 63 -15.03 -6.91 -2.25
C LEU A 63 -15.56 -7.93 -1.24
N THR A 64 -15.46 -9.20 -1.58
CA THR A 64 -15.79 -10.31 -0.67
C THR A 64 -14.79 -10.37 0.50
N PRO A 65 -15.10 -11.10 1.59
CA PRO A 65 -14.14 -11.30 2.68
C PRO A 65 -12.79 -11.86 2.21
N ASP A 66 -12.79 -12.89 1.37
CA ASP A 66 -11.56 -13.51 0.85
C ASP A 66 -10.73 -12.54 -0.01
N GLU A 67 -11.39 -11.73 -0.84
CA GLU A 67 -10.73 -10.69 -1.65
C GLU A 67 -10.17 -9.56 -0.78
N THR A 68 -10.90 -9.18 0.26
CA THR A 68 -10.48 -8.17 1.25
C THR A 68 -9.25 -8.63 2.02
N ASP A 69 -9.27 -9.88 2.47
CA ASP A 69 -8.16 -10.55 3.15
C ASP A 69 -6.93 -10.64 2.25
N THR A 70 -7.14 -10.99 0.98
CA THR A 70 -6.08 -11.05 -0.04
C THR A 70 -5.41 -9.68 -0.22
N VAL A 71 -6.18 -8.61 -0.44
CA VAL A 71 -5.59 -7.28 -0.71
C VAL A 71 -4.93 -6.69 0.53
N PHE A 72 -5.48 -6.95 1.72
CA PHE A 72 -4.89 -6.51 2.98
C PHE A 72 -3.52 -7.14 3.22
N LEU A 73 -3.41 -8.46 3.06
CA LEU A 73 -2.14 -9.17 3.19
C LEU A 73 -1.14 -8.79 2.10
N ALA A 74 -1.60 -8.61 0.85
CA ALA A 74 -0.75 -8.14 -0.25
C ALA A 74 -0.17 -6.75 0.07
N ALA A 75 -0.98 -5.82 0.55
CA ALA A 75 -0.55 -4.48 0.92
C ALA A 75 0.52 -4.46 2.04
N LEU A 76 0.41 -5.35 3.03
CA LEU A 76 1.41 -5.48 4.10
C LEU A 76 2.78 -5.97 3.61
N PHE A 77 2.85 -6.59 2.42
CA PHE A 77 4.08 -7.17 1.88
C PHE A 77 4.57 -6.54 0.57
N HIS A 78 3.78 -5.68 -0.08
CA HIS A 78 4.07 -5.27 -1.47
C HIS A 78 5.43 -4.57 -1.68
N ASP A 79 5.95 -3.89 -0.65
CA ASP A 79 7.29 -3.28 -0.61
C ASP A 79 8.23 -3.93 0.42
N TRP A 80 7.93 -5.17 0.84
CA TRP A 80 8.79 -5.87 1.79
C TRP A 80 10.18 -6.08 1.19
N GLY A 81 11.21 -5.69 1.94
CA GLY A 81 12.60 -5.81 1.53
C GLY A 81 12.98 -4.90 0.36
N TYR A 82 12.31 -3.77 0.18
CA TYR A 82 12.57 -2.82 -0.90
C TYR A 82 14.05 -2.46 -1.03
N LEU A 83 14.62 -2.63 -2.22
CA LEU A 83 16.05 -2.47 -2.49
C LEU A 83 16.40 -1.15 -3.18
N SER A 84 15.41 -0.31 -3.47
CA SER A 84 15.58 0.87 -4.33
C SER A 84 16.20 0.53 -5.70
N ALA A 85 15.90 -0.66 -6.22
CA ALA A 85 16.36 -1.07 -7.54
C ALA A 85 15.78 -0.13 -8.63
N PRO A 86 16.53 0.17 -9.70
CA PRO A 86 16.01 0.94 -10.83
C PRO A 86 14.89 0.23 -11.60
N ASP A 87 15.00 -1.10 -11.75
CA ASP A 87 13.92 -1.95 -12.28
C ASP A 87 13.09 -2.46 -11.11
N ASP A 88 11.84 -2.01 -11.03
CA ASP A 88 10.96 -2.32 -9.91
C ASP A 88 10.59 -3.80 -9.82
N ARG A 89 10.72 -4.55 -10.92
CA ARG A 89 10.54 -6.01 -10.91
C ARG A 89 11.48 -6.71 -9.92
N VAL A 90 12.64 -6.12 -9.66
CA VAL A 90 13.58 -6.64 -8.66
C VAL A 90 13.02 -6.45 -7.26
N ASN A 91 12.42 -5.29 -6.95
CA ASN A 91 11.79 -5.02 -5.65
C ASN A 91 10.57 -5.94 -5.47
N ILE A 92 9.71 -6.03 -6.49
CA ILE A 92 8.52 -6.89 -6.48
C ILE A 92 8.87 -8.36 -6.30
N ALA A 93 9.95 -8.86 -6.91
CA ALA A 93 10.37 -10.24 -6.72
C ALA A 93 10.76 -10.54 -5.27
N VAL A 94 11.37 -9.58 -4.56
CA VAL A 94 11.70 -9.70 -3.13
C VAL A 94 10.41 -9.73 -2.29
N ALA A 95 9.49 -8.80 -2.54
CA ALA A 95 8.20 -8.74 -1.87
C ALA A 95 7.36 -10.02 -2.06
N VAL A 96 7.30 -10.54 -3.29
CA VAL A 96 6.61 -11.80 -3.63
C VAL A 96 7.24 -12.99 -2.92
N ALA A 97 8.58 -13.07 -2.86
CA ALA A 97 9.26 -14.14 -2.15
C ALA A 97 8.92 -14.12 -0.66
N ALA A 98 8.96 -12.93 -0.04
CA ALA A 98 8.60 -12.75 1.36
C ALA A 98 7.13 -13.10 1.64
N ALA A 99 6.20 -12.67 0.79
CA ALA A 99 4.79 -13.03 0.91
C ALA A 99 4.59 -14.55 0.84
N ARG A 100 5.29 -15.25 -0.08
CA ARG A 100 5.20 -16.72 -0.19
C ARG A 100 5.79 -17.43 1.03
N GLU A 101 6.87 -16.90 1.59
CA GLU A 101 7.50 -17.44 2.80
C GLU A 101 6.61 -17.28 4.03
N HIS A 102 6.10 -16.06 4.26
CA HIS A 102 5.41 -15.71 5.50
C HIS A 102 3.90 -15.94 5.48
N LEU A 103 3.28 -16.08 4.30
CA LEU A 103 1.83 -16.24 4.14
C LEU A 103 1.44 -17.63 3.61
N GLY A 104 2.33 -18.62 3.74
CA GLY A 104 2.08 -20.00 3.29
C GLY A 104 0.88 -20.70 3.97
N PHE A 105 0.30 -20.09 5.01
CA PHE A 105 -0.92 -20.56 5.67
C PHE A 105 -2.21 -20.21 4.90
N THR A 106 -2.14 -19.34 3.88
CA THR A 106 -3.29 -18.87 3.09
C THR A 106 -3.00 -18.95 1.59
N ALA A 107 -3.80 -18.30 0.74
CA ALA A 107 -3.66 -18.23 -0.70
C ALA A 107 -2.44 -17.38 -1.16
N ALA A 108 -1.24 -17.70 -0.68
CA ALA A 108 0.02 -17.00 -0.98
C ALA A 108 0.30 -16.81 -2.48
N GLY A 109 -0.12 -17.77 -3.32
CA GLY A 109 -0.02 -17.64 -4.78
C GLY A 109 -0.83 -16.47 -5.30
N ARG A 110 -2.08 -16.33 -4.84
CA ARG A 110 -2.96 -15.23 -5.22
C ARG A 110 -2.48 -13.89 -4.64
N ILE A 111 -2.00 -13.88 -3.39
CA ILE A 111 -1.43 -12.68 -2.77
C ILE A 111 -0.20 -12.20 -3.56
N ALA A 112 0.67 -13.13 -4.00
CA ALA A 112 1.80 -12.81 -4.87
C ALA A 112 1.37 -12.18 -6.20
N GLU A 113 0.35 -12.72 -6.88
CA GLU A 113 -0.20 -12.09 -8.10
C GLU A 113 -0.70 -10.67 -7.84
N VAL A 114 -1.29 -10.41 -6.66
CA VAL A 114 -1.76 -9.07 -6.32
C VAL A 114 -0.59 -8.11 -6.11
N ILE A 115 0.47 -8.54 -5.42
CA ILE A 115 1.71 -7.77 -5.27
C ILE A 115 2.36 -7.49 -6.64
N GLU A 116 2.39 -8.47 -7.55
CA GLU A 116 2.90 -8.25 -8.91
C GLU A 116 2.15 -7.13 -9.64
N GLY A 117 0.86 -6.94 -9.34
CA GLY A 117 0.03 -5.87 -9.84
C GLY A 117 0.45 -4.45 -9.43
N SER A 118 1.29 -4.29 -8.40
CA SER A 118 1.82 -2.99 -7.97
C SER A 118 3.15 -2.59 -8.64
N CYS A 119 3.73 -3.45 -9.49
CA CYS A 119 4.99 -3.15 -10.17
C CYS A 119 4.94 -1.87 -11.02
N PHE A 120 5.91 -0.96 -10.82
CA PHE A 120 6.10 0.25 -11.62
C PHE A 120 7.19 0.08 -12.71
N PRO A 121 7.08 0.69 -13.91
CA PRO A 121 5.93 1.44 -14.43
C PRO A 121 4.72 0.53 -14.60
N TYR A 122 3.55 1.04 -14.22
CA TYR A 122 2.32 0.26 -14.31
C TYR A 122 2.10 -0.24 -15.73
N GLY A 123 1.79 -1.53 -15.84
CA GLY A 123 1.34 -2.15 -17.08
C GLY A 123 -0.07 -1.66 -17.50
N PRO A 124 -0.76 -2.39 -18.39
CA PRO A 124 -2.16 -2.12 -18.69
C PRO A 124 -3.05 -2.16 -17.43
N GLU A 125 -4.34 -1.82 -17.60
CA GLU A 125 -5.33 -1.81 -16.52
C GLU A 125 -5.22 -3.08 -15.64
N PRO A 126 -5.38 -2.94 -14.31
CA PRO A 126 -5.34 -4.08 -13.40
C PRO A 126 -6.28 -5.20 -13.87
N PRO A 127 -5.80 -6.44 -13.96
CA PRO A 127 -6.59 -7.61 -14.35
C PRO A 127 -7.91 -7.79 -13.59
N ASP A 128 -7.96 -7.35 -12.33
CA ASP A 128 -9.14 -7.45 -11.49
C ASP A 128 -9.22 -6.34 -10.43
N ARG A 129 -10.35 -6.33 -9.70
CA ARG A 129 -10.66 -5.30 -8.70
C ARG A 129 -9.74 -5.36 -7.48
N VAL A 130 -9.22 -6.53 -7.11
CA VAL A 130 -8.31 -6.68 -5.96
C VAL A 130 -6.99 -5.97 -6.26
N GLN A 131 -6.46 -6.17 -7.46
CA GLN A 131 -5.26 -5.48 -7.93
C GLN A 131 -5.50 -3.98 -8.13
N ALA A 132 -6.67 -3.59 -8.62
CA ALA A 132 -7.05 -2.17 -8.73
C ALA A 132 -7.09 -1.49 -7.35
N VAL A 133 -7.64 -2.16 -6.33
CA VAL A 133 -7.66 -1.65 -4.96
C VAL A 133 -6.25 -1.49 -4.40
N LEU A 134 -5.35 -2.48 -4.57
CA LEU A 134 -3.97 -2.32 -4.09
C LEU A 134 -3.27 -1.13 -4.77
N ARG A 135 -3.39 -1.01 -6.09
CA ARG A 135 -2.76 0.08 -6.84
C ARG A 135 -3.28 1.46 -6.40
N ASP A 136 -4.58 1.59 -6.18
CA ASP A 136 -5.17 2.83 -5.67
C ASP A 136 -4.74 3.11 -4.22
N ALA A 137 -4.66 2.09 -3.37
CA ALA A 137 -4.21 2.24 -1.99
C ALA A 137 -2.76 2.76 -1.94
N ASP A 138 -1.86 2.15 -2.72
CA ASP A 138 -0.45 2.48 -2.79
C ASP A 138 -0.21 3.91 -3.31
N VAL A 139 -0.82 4.25 -4.45
CA VAL A 139 -0.59 5.55 -5.10
C VAL A 139 -1.28 6.71 -4.40
N LEU A 140 -2.57 6.55 -4.07
CA LEU A 140 -3.41 7.69 -3.67
C LEU A 140 -3.20 8.09 -2.21
N TYR A 141 -3.10 7.12 -1.31
CA TYR A 141 -3.22 7.39 0.13
C TYR A 141 -1.91 7.87 0.74
N SER A 142 -0.79 7.22 0.43
CA SER A 142 0.51 7.60 0.97
C SER A 142 0.89 9.02 0.55
N THR A 143 0.68 9.39 -0.72
CA THR A 143 1.17 10.68 -1.23
C THR A 143 0.18 11.83 -1.22
N LEU A 144 -1.13 11.61 -1.05
CA LEU A 144 -2.12 12.69 -1.17
C LEU A 144 -3.26 12.65 -0.14
N MET A 145 -3.92 11.50 0.06
CA MET A 145 -5.21 11.48 0.77
C MET A 145 -5.13 11.57 2.29
N LEU A 146 -3.96 11.30 2.88
CA LEU A 146 -3.78 11.34 4.33
C LEU A 146 -3.46 12.74 4.86
N PRO A 147 -3.91 13.08 6.09
CA PRO A 147 -3.55 14.34 6.75
C PRO A 147 -2.04 14.57 6.90
N ASP A 148 -1.27 13.48 7.05
CA ASP A 148 0.20 13.51 7.15
C ASP A 148 0.89 13.10 5.85
N SER A 149 0.20 13.16 4.70
CA SER A 149 0.75 12.78 3.38
C SER A 149 2.02 13.55 2.99
N GLN A 150 2.23 14.76 3.52
CA GLN A 150 3.49 15.51 3.34
C GLN A 150 4.72 14.72 3.83
N HIS A 151 4.58 13.91 4.89
CA HIS A 151 5.66 13.07 5.40
C HIS A 151 6.11 12.06 4.35
N PHE A 152 5.16 11.33 3.77
CA PHE A 152 5.43 10.33 2.73
C PHE A 152 5.93 10.98 1.44
N ARG A 153 5.38 12.13 1.03
CA ARG A 153 5.94 12.87 -0.12
C ARG A 153 7.41 13.25 0.10
N THR A 154 7.74 13.73 1.31
CA THR A 154 9.13 14.05 1.67
C THR A 154 10.00 12.79 1.65
N GLY A 155 9.53 11.68 2.20
CA GLY A 155 10.24 10.40 2.17
C GLY A 155 10.51 9.92 0.74
N LEU A 156 9.49 9.96 -0.12
CA LEU A 156 9.61 9.52 -1.51
C LEU A 156 10.54 10.45 -2.30
N PHE A 157 10.50 11.76 -2.04
CA PHE A 157 11.47 12.71 -2.58
C PHE A 157 12.91 12.39 -2.16
N LEU A 158 13.14 12.05 -0.88
CA LEU A 158 14.48 11.68 -0.41
C LEU A 158 14.99 10.37 -1.04
N GLU A 159 14.11 9.41 -1.31
CA GLU A 159 14.48 8.12 -1.89
C GLU A 159 14.59 8.12 -3.42
N ARG A 160 13.68 8.83 -4.10
CA ARG A 160 13.49 8.73 -5.56
C ARG A 160 13.55 10.09 -6.28
N GLY A 161 13.66 11.19 -5.55
CA GLY A 161 13.77 12.55 -6.12
C GLY A 161 12.45 13.17 -6.58
N ALA A 162 11.31 12.49 -6.38
CA ALA A 162 9.97 12.98 -6.71
C ALA A 162 8.91 12.20 -5.90
N PRO A 163 7.70 12.74 -5.65
CA PRO A 163 7.25 14.10 -5.95
C PRO A 163 7.84 15.11 -4.96
N ALA A 164 8.24 16.30 -5.43
CA ALA A 164 8.77 17.35 -4.56
C ALA A 164 7.65 18.17 -3.88
N THR A 165 6.49 18.25 -4.53
CA THR A 165 5.36 19.06 -4.09
C THR A 165 4.06 18.25 -4.08
N GLU A 166 3.02 18.81 -3.46
CA GLU A 166 1.67 18.27 -3.59
C GLU A 166 1.16 18.35 -5.04
N GLN A 167 1.50 19.40 -5.78
CA GLN A 167 1.12 19.50 -7.20
C GLN A 167 1.75 18.39 -8.04
N ASP A 168 2.99 17.99 -7.75
CA ASP A 168 3.63 16.87 -8.44
C ASP A 168 2.91 15.54 -8.16
N ALA A 169 2.50 15.32 -6.89
CA ALA A 169 1.71 14.15 -6.51
C ALA A 169 0.35 14.13 -7.21
N ILE A 170 -0.36 15.26 -7.24
CA ILE A 170 -1.62 15.41 -7.99
C ILE A 170 -1.41 15.11 -9.47
N ALA A 171 -0.38 15.70 -10.08
CA ALA A 171 -0.07 15.49 -11.50
C ALA A 171 0.25 14.01 -11.80
N PHE A 172 0.96 13.33 -10.90
CA PHE A 172 1.23 11.90 -10.99
C PHE A 172 -0.07 11.09 -10.94
N ILE A 173 -0.94 11.38 -9.97
CA ILE A 173 -2.24 10.70 -9.82
C ILE A 173 -3.13 10.92 -11.04
N LEU A 174 -3.25 12.16 -11.53
CA LEU A 174 -4.06 12.47 -12.71
C LEU A 174 -3.53 11.82 -13.99
N ARG A 175 -2.21 11.64 -14.10
CA ARG A 175 -1.59 10.96 -15.24
C ARG A 175 -1.88 9.46 -15.26
N HIS A 176 -1.83 8.81 -14.10
CA HIS A 176 -2.00 7.36 -14.00
C HIS A 176 -3.45 6.93 -13.78
N GLY A 177 -4.29 7.84 -13.28
CA GLY A 177 -5.70 7.60 -13.00
C GLY A 177 -5.91 6.72 -11.77
N ALA A 178 -7.06 6.92 -11.11
CA ALA A 178 -7.56 5.94 -10.14
C ALA A 178 -8.17 4.75 -10.88
N GLN A 179 -7.93 3.55 -10.38
CA GLN A 179 -8.34 2.29 -10.97
C GLN A 179 -9.70 1.81 -10.44
N THR A 180 -10.14 2.34 -9.31
CA THR A 180 -11.43 2.02 -8.67
C THR A 180 -12.37 3.22 -8.65
N ALA A 181 -13.67 2.95 -8.55
CA ALA A 181 -14.67 4.01 -8.47
C ALA A 181 -14.55 4.80 -7.15
N SER A 182 -14.22 4.11 -6.05
CA SER A 182 -13.93 4.71 -4.75
C SER A 182 -12.65 5.54 -4.75
N GLY A 183 -11.57 5.07 -5.38
CA GLY A 183 -10.35 5.86 -5.60
C GLY A 183 -10.62 7.13 -6.41
N ALA A 184 -11.38 7.02 -7.51
CA ALA A 184 -11.76 8.18 -8.32
C ALA A 184 -12.61 9.20 -7.52
N ARG A 185 -13.55 8.72 -6.69
CA ARG A 185 -14.33 9.57 -5.77
C ARG A 185 -13.44 10.23 -4.72
N ALA A 186 -12.46 9.52 -4.16
CA ALA A 186 -11.53 10.07 -3.18
C ALA A 186 -10.70 11.22 -3.79
N VAL A 187 -10.14 11.02 -4.99
CA VAL A 187 -9.41 12.06 -5.73
C VAL A 187 -10.31 13.26 -6.03
N THR A 188 -11.51 13.03 -6.55
CA THR A 188 -12.46 14.11 -6.87
C THR A 188 -12.84 14.90 -5.61
N GLY A 189 -13.12 14.19 -4.52
CA GLY A 189 -13.45 14.80 -3.23
C GLY A 189 -12.30 15.61 -2.64
N PHE A 190 -11.06 15.16 -2.80
CA PHE A 190 -9.86 15.90 -2.40
C PHE A 190 -9.71 17.20 -3.21
N LEU A 191 -9.81 17.11 -4.54
CA LEU A 191 -9.65 18.27 -5.44
C LEU A 191 -10.77 19.31 -5.30
N ALA A 192 -11.95 18.90 -4.84
CA ALA A 192 -13.07 19.81 -4.57
C ALA A 192 -12.94 20.57 -3.24
N ARG A 193 -11.95 20.26 -2.39
CA ARG A 193 -11.77 20.97 -1.12
C ARG A 193 -11.34 22.41 -1.39
N PRO A 194 -11.93 23.41 -0.71
CA PRO A 194 -11.42 24.76 -0.77
C PRO A 194 -9.97 24.79 -0.27
N ALA A 195 -9.11 25.56 -0.95
CA ALA A 195 -7.75 25.79 -0.48
C ALA A 195 -7.82 26.29 0.97
N ALA A 196 -7.03 25.68 1.85
CA ALA A 196 -6.92 26.18 3.22
C ALA A 196 -6.46 27.66 3.15
N PRO A 197 -7.11 28.56 3.91
CA PRO A 197 -6.79 29.99 3.90
C PRO A 197 -5.38 30.29 4.38
#